data_AF-A0AAX2IKB0-F1
#
_entry.id   AF-A0AAX2IKB0-F1
#
_cell.length_a   1.000
_cell.length_b   1.000
_cell.length_c   1.000
_cell.angle_alpha   90.00
_cell.angle_beta   90.00
_cell.angle_gamma   90.00
#
_symmetry.space_group_name_H-M   'P 1'
#
loop_
_entity.id
_entity.type
_entity.pdbx_description
1 polymer ?
#
loop_
_entity_poly.entity_id
_entity_poly.type
_entity_poly.pdbx_seq_one_letter_code
_entity_poly.pdbx_strand_id
1 'polypeptide(L)'
;MKKTFFLFFFIIISFFAQAQNEFITIWEPGFTTNPTININAPFQSNSNQIWFPGIGENYTIEWEEVGYPQNNGIMTNVTSTSQVLIDFGPVREGSAPATQYRVKVSNGNGIFRQIQFATHLPFNNNIETNVPNIQLYGNSEKIREIEQWGNIVWSTMKCAFTNCQKLQLTATDSPNLSMVTDASLMFYRAFEFLGASSMQNWDTSNIKNFSFMFAAHYSGINFATLPLYFNPPYLGNWNMSSANDLSYMFTARDLFNQNLNNWNVSNVSKMNWMFAFCENFNQPLNNWNTSSLTDMHYMFSNNAAFNQPLDNWDVSNVKNMNTAFGGCSSFNQPLNVWNVANVTKMNNLFAGTTVFNQPLNSWDVGNVTTMNGMFSSAVNFNQPLSSWNVRKVTEMSNMFSGASSFNQSLENWNLSALVLAHKMLFNTGLNCINYSKTLSGWADNPSAPNNINLSSVEPAVYAANILPKRTILINKGWTITNDVMGTCILSTSEYPGVKEFSIYPNPATDFIYLKNSNQSLDYSIFELSGKIVLQGALKNNEINIKNLSKGNYILQVKTKDGIENFKFIKK
;
A
#
# COMPACT_ATOMS: atom_id res chain seq x y z
N MET A 1 -77.48 -12.32 11.65
CA MET A 1 -76.25 -11.95 12.39
C MET A 1 -75.39 -11.05 11.50
N LYS A 2 -75.44 -9.73 11.70
CA LYS A 2 -74.57 -8.76 11.03
C LYS A 2 -73.34 -8.54 11.92
N LYS A 3 -72.14 -8.87 11.43
CA LYS A 3 -70.87 -8.61 12.11
C LYS A 3 -70.43 -7.18 11.83
N THR A 4 -70.41 -6.35 12.86
CA THR A 4 -69.82 -5.01 12.89
C THR A 4 -68.30 -5.13 12.94
N PHE A 5 -67.60 -4.51 11.99
CA PHE A 5 -66.14 -4.35 12.00
C PHE A 5 -65.81 -3.08 12.79
N PHE A 6 -65.07 -3.19 13.89
CA PHE A 6 -64.48 -2.06 14.60
C PHE A 6 -63.19 -1.68 13.88
N LEU A 7 -63.16 -0.50 13.25
CA LEU A 7 -61.93 0.10 12.72
C LEU A 7 -61.17 0.73 13.90
N PHE A 8 -60.02 0.18 14.27
CA PHE A 8 -59.09 0.85 15.17
C PHE A 8 -58.38 1.98 14.40
N PHE A 9 -58.69 3.23 14.73
CA PHE A 9 -57.91 4.38 14.32
C PHE A 9 -56.61 4.38 15.14
N PHE A 10 -55.48 3.99 14.54
CA PHE A 10 -54.17 4.30 15.08
C PHE A 10 -53.93 5.80 14.86
N ILE A 11 -54.10 6.59 15.92
CA ILE A 11 -53.60 7.96 15.96
C ILE A 11 -52.08 7.87 16.05
N ILE A 12 -51.41 7.98 14.91
CA ILE A 12 -49.98 8.27 14.87
C ILE A 12 -49.85 9.71 15.37
N ILE A 13 -49.55 9.88 16.65
CA ILE A 13 -49.09 11.16 17.20
C ILE A 13 -47.69 11.35 16.61
N SER A 14 -47.62 11.99 15.45
CA SER A 14 -46.38 12.55 14.93
C SER A 14 -45.93 13.64 15.89
N PHE A 15 -45.02 13.31 16.80
CA PHE A 15 -44.20 14.33 17.44
C PHE A 15 -43.45 15.04 16.32
N PHE A 16 -43.88 16.27 16.01
CA PHE A 16 -42.99 17.23 15.38
C PHE A 16 -41.87 17.46 16.39
N ALA A 17 -40.75 16.75 16.23
CA ALA A 17 -39.52 17.10 16.91
C ALA A 17 -39.19 18.53 16.46
N GLN A 18 -39.34 19.48 17.37
CA GLN A 18 -38.79 20.82 17.21
C GLN A 18 -37.32 20.64 16.82
N ALA A 19 -36.87 21.25 15.72
CA ALA A 19 -35.48 21.11 15.27
C ALA A 19 -34.53 21.42 16.44
N GLN A 20 -33.79 20.42 16.90
CA GLN A 20 -32.90 20.57 18.04
C GLN A 20 -31.60 21.22 17.54
N ASN A 21 -31.35 22.45 18.01
CA ASN A 21 -30.24 23.29 17.54
C ASN A 21 -28.88 22.86 18.11
N GLU A 22 -28.87 22.02 19.13
CA GLU A 22 -27.72 21.79 20.00
C GLU A 22 -26.87 20.62 19.51
N PHE A 23 -25.55 20.76 19.65
CA PHE A 23 -24.63 19.62 19.63
C PHE A 23 -24.63 18.97 21.01
N ILE A 24 -24.94 17.67 21.09
CA ILE A 24 -25.15 16.98 22.37
C ILE A 24 -24.20 15.79 22.51
N THR A 25 -23.54 15.72 23.68
CA THR A 25 -22.57 14.67 24.02
C THR A 25 -22.79 14.16 25.43
N ILE A 26 -22.42 12.91 25.69
CA ILE A 26 -22.40 12.32 27.03
C ILE A 26 -20.97 12.18 27.52
N TRP A 27 -20.73 12.61 28.75
CA TRP A 27 -19.43 12.60 29.42
C TRP A 27 -19.50 11.87 30.75
N GLU A 28 -18.42 11.18 31.12
CA GLU A 28 -18.23 10.50 32.40
C GLU A 28 -16.99 11.09 33.10
N PRO A 29 -17.14 12.20 33.86
CA PRO A 29 -16.01 12.96 34.37
C PRO A 29 -15.10 12.19 35.34
N GLY A 30 -15.67 11.18 36.01
CA GLY A 30 -14.97 10.32 36.97
C GLY A 30 -14.10 9.23 36.33
N PHE A 31 -14.18 9.04 35.01
CA PHE A 31 -13.41 8.00 34.35
C PHE A 31 -11.91 8.30 34.31
N THR A 32 -11.11 7.26 34.51
CA THR A 32 -9.65 7.34 34.47
C THR A 32 -9.08 6.16 33.66
N THR A 33 -7.95 6.40 32.98
CA THR A 33 -7.21 5.38 32.22
C THR A 33 -5.89 5.05 32.90
N ASN A 34 -5.34 3.89 32.59
CA ASN A 34 -3.96 3.53 32.95
C ASN A 34 -3.17 3.19 31.68
N PRO A 35 -2.11 3.96 31.31
CA PRO A 35 -1.62 5.15 32.00
C PRO A 35 -2.61 6.33 31.90
N THR A 36 -2.48 7.28 32.83
CA THR A 36 -3.26 8.52 32.81
C THR A 36 -2.94 9.32 31.54
N ILE A 37 -3.97 9.83 30.89
CA ILE A 37 -3.83 10.75 29.76
C ILE A 37 -3.61 12.17 30.29
N ASN A 38 -2.50 12.78 29.92
CA ASN A 38 -2.21 14.18 30.25
C ASN A 38 -2.71 15.09 29.12
N ILE A 39 -3.51 16.09 29.48
CA ILE A 39 -3.97 17.13 28.57
C ILE A 39 -3.21 18.44 28.81
N ASN A 40 -3.00 19.24 27.77
CA ASN A 40 -2.41 20.57 27.86
C ASN A 40 -3.46 21.57 28.36
N ALA A 41 -3.52 21.69 29.68
CA ALA A 41 -4.47 22.53 30.38
C ALA A 41 -3.75 23.23 31.55
N PRO A 42 -4.29 24.33 32.09
CA PRO A 42 -3.77 24.96 33.30
C PRO A 42 -3.58 24.00 34.48
N PHE A 43 -4.42 22.97 34.58
CA PHE A 43 -4.32 21.86 35.53
C PHE A 43 -5.09 20.65 35.02
N GLN A 44 -4.75 19.45 35.51
CA GLN A 44 -5.52 18.24 35.18
C GLN A 44 -6.87 18.25 35.91
N SER A 45 -7.95 17.97 35.19
CA SER A 45 -9.32 17.91 35.73
C SER A 45 -9.47 16.81 36.79
N ASN A 46 -10.23 17.07 37.85
CA ASN A 46 -10.62 16.04 38.83
C ASN A 46 -11.79 15.15 38.33
N SER A 47 -12.36 14.32 39.21
CA SER A 47 -13.46 13.39 38.89
C SER A 47 -14.81 14.04 38.56
N ASN A 48 -14.94 15.35 38.74
CA ASN A 48 -16.19 16.10 38.53
C ASN A 48 -16.01 17.18 37.46
N GLN A 49 -14.87 17.17 36.78
CA GLN A 49 -14.49 18.20 35.83
C GLN A 49 -14.08 17.59 34.50
N ILE A 50 -14.31 18.36 33.44
CA ILE A 50 -13.71 18.12 32.13
C ILE A 50 -13.18 19.43 31.58
N TRP A 51 -12.08 19.34 30.84
CA TRP A 51 -11.73 20.34 29.84
C TRP A 51 -12.45 19.98 28.54
N PHE A 52 -13.51 20.73 28.24
CA PHE A 52 -14.30 20.61 27.03
C PHE A 52 -13.57 21.33 25.88
N PRO A 53 -13.19 20.64 24.79
CA PRO A 53 -12.36 21.20 23.72
C PRO A 53 -13.18 21.96 22.66
N GLY A 54 -14.11 22.80 23.12
CA GLY A 54 -14.96 23.61 22.26
C GLY A 54 -14.32 24.93 21.88
N ILE A 55 -14.39 25.30 20.60
CA ILE A 55 -13.83 26.55 20.07
C ILE A 55 -14.95 27.36 19.41
N GLY A 56 -15.00 28.63 19.77
CA GLY A 56 -16.05 29.55 19.34
C GLY A 56 -16.04 30.84 20.12
N GLU A 57 -17.00 31.69 19.82
CA GLU A 57 -17.17 33.01 20.43
C GLU A 57 -18.62 33.16 20.88
N ASN A 58 -18.82 33.64 22.11
CA ASN A 58 -20.11 33.90 22.74
C ASN A 58 -21.16 32.78 22.64
N TYR A 59 -20.72 31.51 22.61
CA TYR A 59 -21.60 30.35 22.56
C TYR A 59 -22.10 29.95 23.94
N THR A 60 -23.10 29.06 23.99
CA THR A 60 -23.70 28.59 25.25
C THR A 60 -23.41 27.11 25.45
N ILE A 61 -23.07 26.74 26.68
CA ILE A 61 -22.94 25.35 27.12
C ILE A 61 -23.93 25.12 28.26
N GLU A 62 -24.77 24.12 28.13
CA GLU A 62 -25.66 23.63 29.17
C GLU A 62 -25.31 22.18 29.51
N TRP A 63 -25.53 21.77 30.74
CA TRP A 63 -25.38 20.36 31.11
C TRP A 63 -26.40 19.93 32.15
N GLU A 64 -26.68 18.64 32.17
CA GLU A 64 -27.53 17.97 33.16
C GLU A 64 -26.98 16.58 33.47
N GLU A 65 -27.12 16.12 34.71
CA GLU A 65 -26.80 14.75 35.10
C GLU A 65 -27.81 13.76 34.48
N VAL A 66 -27.30 12.71 33.84
CA VAL A 66 -28.12 11.67 33.21
C VAL A 66 -28.86 10.89 34.29
N GLY A 67 -30.19 10.96 34.28
CA GLY A 67 -31.05 10.32 35.28
C GLY A 67 -31.34 11.18 36.51
N TYR A 68 -30.71 12.35 36.64
CA TYR A 68 -31.00 13.32 37.70
C TYR A 68 -30.89 14.78 37.21
N PRO A 69 -31.77 15.24 36.31
CA PRO A 69 -31.62 16.52 35.62
C PRO A 69 -31.65 17.77 36.51
N GLN A 70 -31.99 17.64 37.79
CA GLN A 70 -31.91 18.73 38.77
C GLN A 70 -30.46 19.14 39.08
N ASN A 71 -29.51 18.22 38.91
CA ASN A 71 -28.09 18.56 38.88
C ASN A 71 -27.74 19.03 37.47
N ASN A 72 -27.78 20.33 37.26
CA ASN A 72 -27.56 20.96 35.97
C ASN A 72 -26.77 22.28 36.12
N GLY A 73 -26.33 22.82 35.00
CA GLY A 73 -25.72 24.13 34.96
C GLY A 73 -25.68 24.72 33.55
N ILE A 74 -25.34 26.00 33.49
CA ILE A 74 -25.27 26.76 32.24
C ILE A 74 -24.08 27.72 32.28
N MET A 75 -23.38 27.81 31.15
CA MET A 75 -22.33 28.80 30.87
C MET A 75 -22.75 29.56 29.61
N THR A 76 -23.00 30.86 29.76
CA THR A 76 -23.36 31.75 28.64
C THR A 76 -22.17 32.59 28.21
N ASN A 77 -22.20 33.05 26.94
CA ASN A 77 -21.16 33.89 26.34
C ASN A 77 -19.75 33.26 26.43
N VAL A 78 -19.66 31.93 26.32
CA VAL A 78 -18.38 31.22 26.33
C VAL A 78 -17.59 31.60 25.09
N THR A 79 -16.33 31.98 25.29
CA THR A 79 -15.38 32.23 24.21
C THR A 79 -14.11 31.44 24.50
N SER A 80 -13.69 30.60 23.56
CA SER A 80 -12.49 29.79 23.71
C SER A 80 -11.81 29.56 22.37
N THR A 81 -10.48 29.51 22.41
CA THR A 81 -9.60 29.19 21.27
C THR A 81 -8.99 27.80 21.37
N SER A 82 -9.25 27.04 22.44
CA SER A 82 -8.74 25.68 22.63
C SER A 82 -9.71 24.79 23.41
N GLN A 83 -10.03 25.20 24.64
CA GLN A 83 -10.86 24.44 25.58
C GLN A 83 -11.45 25.34 26.67
N VAL A 84 -12.44 24.83 27.39
CA VAL A 84 -13.07 25.48 28.54
C VAL A 84 -13.30 24.44 29.65
N LEU A 85 -13.09 24.83 30.90
CA LEU A 85 -13.38 23.96 32.05
C LEU A 85 -14.89 23.93 32.29
N ILE A 86 -15.46 22.73 32.33
CA ILE A 86 -16.80 22.49 32.87
C ILE A 86 -16.64 21.79 34.20
N ASP A 87 -17.19 22.39 35.25
CA ASP A 87 -17.28 21.81 36.58
C ASP A 87 -18.74 21.40 36.84
N PHE A 88 -18.96 20.10 36.97
CA PHE A 88 -20.28 19.53 37.15
C PHE A 88 -20.77 19.62 38.61
N GLY A 89 -19.96 20.18 39.52
CA GLY A 89 -20.27 20.27 40.93
C GLY A 89 -19.96 18.97 41.70
N PRO A 90 -20.29 18.91 43.00
CA PRO A 90 -20.04 17.73 43.81
C PRO A 90 -20.92 16.56 43.37
N VAL A 91 -20.31 15.38 43.19
CA VAL A 91 -21.04 14.11 43.01
C VAL A 91 -21.87 13.84 44.26
N ARG A 92 -23.15 13.50 44.09
CA ARG A 92 -24.07 13.23 45.21
C ARG A 92 -23.56 12.05 46.06
N GLU A 93 -23.77 12.12 47.35
CA GLU A 93 -23.50 10.98 48.24
C GLU A 93 -24.37 9.78 47.79
N GLY A 94 -23.73 8.63 47.55
CA GLY A 94 -24.39 7.41 47.02
C GLY A 94 -24.57 7.35 45.50
N SER A 95 -23.98 8.27 44.73
CA SER A 95 -23.98 8.19 43.25
C SER A 95 -23.24 6.95 42.75
N ALA A 96 -23.62 6.46 41.57
CA ALA A 96 -22.85 5.41 40.91
C ALA A 96 -21.44 5.90 40.52
N PRO A 97 -20.40 5.04 40.57
CA PRO A 97 -19.03 5.39 40.18
C PRO A 97 -18.88 5.95 38.76
N ALA A 98 -19.86 5.67 37.88
CA ALA A 98 -19.90 6.07 36.48
C ALA A 98 -20.97 7.15 36.23
N THR A 99 -21.01 8.19 37.06
CA THR A 99 -21.98 9.30 36.89
C THR A 99 -21.73 10.00 35.55
N GLN A 100 -22.79 10.13 34.75
CA GLN A 100 -22.74 10.70 33.40
C GLN A 100 -23.46 12.04 33.33
N TYR A 101 -22.96 12.92 32.48
CA TYR A 101 -23.53 14.23 32.22
C TYR A 101 -23.77 14.40 30.72
N ARG A 102 -24.97 14.88 30.39
CA ARG A 102 -25.31 15.31 29.04
C ARG A 102 -24.91 16.77 28.89
N VAL A 103 -23.97 17.04 27.99
CA VAL A 103 -23.49 18.38 27.65
C VAL A 103 -24.11 18.79 26.32
N LYS A 104 -24.82 19.93 26.32
CA LYS A 104 -25.55 20.51 25.19
C LYS A 104 -24.89 21.84 24.82
N VAL A 105 -24.52 22.01 23.55
CA VAL A 105 -23.83 23.20 23.07
C VAL A 105 -24.62 23.84 21.95
N SER A 106 -24.93 25.12 22.08
CA SER A 106 -25.61 25.91 21.05
C SER A 106 -24.79 27.15 20.68
N ASN A 107 -25.15 27.78 19.57
CA ASN A 107 -24.53 29.05 19.17
C ASN A 107 -24.73 30.18 20.19
N GLY A 108 -25.72 30.09 21.09
CA GLY A 108 -26.00 31.16 22.05
C GLY A 108 -26.18 32.51 21.35
N ASN A 109 -25.41 33.51 21.79
CA ASN A 109 -25.36 34.85 21.19
C ASN A 109 -24.28 34.99 20.10
N GLY A 110 -23.53 33.92 19.83
CA GLY A 110 -22.41 33.93 18.91
C GLY A 110 -22.37 32.67 18.04
N ILE A 111 -21.20 32.04 17.96
CA ILE A 111 -20.94 30.93 17.05
C ILE A 111 -20.04 29.90 17.72
N PHE A 112 -20.56 28.69 17.89
CA PHE A 112 -19.77 27.49 18.14
C PHE A 112 -19.40 26.85 16.79
N ARG A 113 -18.12 26.57 16.54
CA ARG A 113 -17.67 26.20 15.18
C ARG A 113 -16.70 25.04 15.07
N GLN A 114 -16.10 24.60 16.17
CA GLN A 114 -15.17 23.45 16.18
C GLN A 114 -15.19 22.74 17.53
N ILE A 115 -14.93 21.44 17.46
CA ILE A 115 -14.52 20.61 18.60
C ILE A 115 -13.17 20.00 18.24
N GLN A 116 -12.14 20.31 19.03
CA GLN A 116 -10.76 19.98 18.67
C GLN A 116 -10.01 19.36 19.86
N PHE A 117 -10.01 18.04 19.96
CA PHE A 117 -9.38 17.35 21.09
C PHE A 117 -7.85 17.43 21.05
N ALA A 118 -7.26 17.64 19.87
CA ALA A 118 -5.82 17.64 19.69
C ALA A 118 -5.34 18.68 18.66
N THR A 119 -4.08 19.08 18.77
CA THR A 119 -3.34 19.69 17.66
C THR A 119 -2.30 18.73 17.12
N HIS A 120 -2.10 18.76 15.81
CA HIS A 120 -0.99 18.05 15.16
C HIS A 120 0.29 18.90 15.24
N LEU A 121 1.28 18.43 15.99
CA LEU A 121 2.60 19.04 16.06
C LEU A 121 3.42 18.67 14.82
N PRO A 122 4.36 19.51 14.37
CA PRO A 122 5.25 19.18 13.26
C PRO A 122 5.99 17.85 13.51
N PHE A 123 6.18 17.07 12.46
CA PHE A 123 6.91 15.79 12.52
C PHE A 123 8.37 16.00 12.96
N ASN A 124 8.89 15.05 13.72
CA ASN A 124 10.33 14.82 13.80
C ASN A 124 10.68 13.79 12.72
N ASN A 125 11.38 14.21 11.67
CA ASN A 125 11.43 13.59 10.33
C ASN A 125 12.22 12.26 10.20
N ASN A 126 12.13 11.31 11.13
CA ASN A 126 13.05 10.15 11.13
C ASN A 126 12.42 8.75 11.10
N ILE A 127 11.12 8.57 10.84
CA ILE A 127 10.50 7.22 10.80
C ILE A 127 9.60 7.08 9.57
N GLU A 128 9.71 5.93 8.87
CA GLU A 128 8.87 5.56 7.70
C GLU A 128 7.36 5.51 8.02
N THR A 129 6.99 5.43 9.30
CA THR A 129 5.63 5.65 9.80
C THR A 129 5.49 7.10 10.25
N ASN A 130 4.68 7.89 9.54
CA ASN A 130 4.28 9.20 10.02
C ASN A 130 3.27 9.01 11.15
N VAL A 131 3.74 8.74 12.37
CA VAL A 131 2.88 8.81 13.56
C VAL A 131 2.55 10.28 13.81
N PRO A 132 1.28 10.69 13.74
CA PRO A 132 0.87 12.03 14.13
C PRO A 132 1.34 12.31 15.57
N ASN A 133 2.24 13.28 15.73
CA ASN A 133 2.59 13.79 17.05
C ASN A 133 1.45 14.71 17.50
N ILE A 134 0.72 14.32 18.55
CA ILE A 134 -0.48 15.02 18.99
C ILE A 134 -0.31 15.59 20.39
N GLN A 135 -0.75 16.84 20.57
CA GLN A 135 -0.96 17.44 21.89
C GLN A 135 -2.45 17.49 22.17
N LEU A 136 -2.89 16.87 23.27
CA LEU A 136 -4.30 16.85 23.66
C LEU A 136 -4.68 18.10 24.45
N TYR A 137 -5.91 18.57 24.28
CA TYR A 137 -6.51 19.75 24.91
C TYR A 137 -7.78 19.38 25.68
N GLY A 138 -8.60 18.47 25.12
CA GLY A 138 -9.79 17.95 25.80
C GLY A 138 -9.56 16.62 26.49
N ASN A 139 -10.32 16.34 27.56
CA ASN A 139 -10.35 15.04 28.24
C ASN A 139 -10.97 13.94 27.36
N SER A 140 -10.24 13.50 26.32
CA SER A 140 -10.66 12.52 25.32
C SER A 140 -11.13 11.18 25.91
N GLU A 141 -10.61 10.81 27.07
CA GLU A 141 -10.95 9.59 27.80
C GLU A 141 -12.31 9.64 28.49
N LYS A 142 -12.82 10.85 28.75
CA LYS A 142 -14.05 11.07 29.54
C LYS A 142 -15.30 11.21 28.67
N ILE A 143 -15.17 11.49 27.37
CA ILE A 143 -16.34 11.48 26.46
C ILE A 143 -16.77 10.05 26.14
N ARG A 144 -18.07 9.81 26.13
CA ARG A 144 -18.69 8.50 25.87
C ARG A 144 -19.49 8.46 24.59
N GLU A 145 -20.18 9.55 24.27
CA GLU A 145 -21.19 9.51 23.23
C GLU A 145 -21.33 10.84 22.52
N ILE A 146 -21.52 10.80 21.20
CA ILE A 146 -22.15 11.86 20.41
C ILE A 146 -23.61 11.46 20.23
N GLU A 147 -24.49 12.09 21.01
CA GLU A 147 -25.93 11.82 21.04
C GLU A 147 -26.66 12.61 19.93
N GLN A 148 -26.12 13.76 19.52
CA GLN A 148 -26.73 14.61 18.48
C GLN A 148 -25.70 15.59 17.87
N TRP A 149 -25.80 15.85 16.56
CA TRP A 149 -24.97 16.85 15.88
C TRP A 149 -25.54 18.27 15.96
N GLY A 150 -26.86 18.42 15.83
CA GLY A 150 -27.57 19.68 15.80
C GLY A 150 -27.32 20.49 14.52
N ASN A 151 -27.66 21.78 14.56
CA ASN A 151 -27.54 22.70 13.42
C ASN A 151 -26.19 23.44 13.37
N ILE A 152 -25.19 22.96 14.11
CA ILE A 152 -23.87 23.58 14.15
C ILE A 152 -23.21 23.48 12.76
N VAL A 153 -22.86 24.63 12.19
CA VAL A 153 -22.09 24.72 10.94
C VAL A 153 -20.61 24.59 11.29
N TRP A 154 -20.05 23.40 11.05
CA TRP A 154 -18.68 23.09 11.44
C TRP A 154 -17.69 23.74 10.47
N SER A 155 -16.75 24.51 11.00
CA SER A 155 -15.71 25.17 10.18
C SER A 155 -14.58 24.21 9.78
N THR A 156 -14.33 23.18 10.58
CA THR A 156 -13.42 22.06 10.30
C THR A 156 -13.77 20.90 11.22
N MET A 157 -13.41 19.68 10.82
CA MET A 157 -13.44 18.49 11.67
C MET A 157 -12.02 17.99 12.01
N LYS A 158 -11.00 18.79 11.69
CA LYS A 158 -9.61 18.44 11.96
C LYS A 158 -9.39 18.19 13.46
N CYS A 159 -8.90 16.99 13.79
CA CYS A 159 -8.69 16.51 15.15
C CYS A 159 -9.96 16.48 16.05
N ALA A 160 -11.16 16.48 15.45
CA ALA A 160 -12.38 16.26 16.20
C ALA A 160 -12.40 14.82 16.73
N PHE A 161 -12.67 14.64 18.02
CA PHE A 161 -12.71 13.33 18.67
C PHE A 161 -11.42 12.48 18.56
N THR A 162 -10.27 13.12 18.37
CA THR A 162 -8.98 12.43 18.42
C THR A 162 -8.74 11.84 19.82
N ASN A 163 -8.25 10.60 19.86
CA ASN A 163 -7.95 9.82 21.06
C ASN A 163 -9.18 9.53 21.96
N CYS A 164 -10.40 9.74 21.46
CA CYS A 164 -11.62 9.40 22.18
C CYS A 164 -11.87 7.88 22.12
N GLN A 165 -11.07 7.12 22.86
CA GLN A 165 -10.94 5.66 22.73
C GLN A 165 -12.25 4.88 22.97
N LYS A 166 -13.12 5.41 23.84
CA LYS A 166 -14.38 4.80 24.27
C LYS A 166 -15.61 5.40 23.58
N LEU A 167 -15.40 6.30 22.62
CA LEU A 167 -16.48 7.06 22.01
C LEU A 167 -17.42 6.18 21.20
N GLN A 168 -18.72 6.40 21.39
CA GLN A 168 -19.79 5.90 20.54
C GLN A 168 -20.47 7.06 19.80
N LEU A 169 -21.06 6.74 18.65
CA LEU A 169 -21.94 7.64 17.91
C LEU A 169 -23.32 7.00 17.89
N THR A 170 -24.31 7.68 18.45
CA THR A 170 -25.72 7.25 18.48
C THR A 170 -26.62 8.27 17.79
N ALA A 171 -26.08 9.47 17.51
CA ALA A 171 -26.74 10.52 16.76
C ALA A 171 -27.44 10.00 15.50
N THR A 172 -28.71 10.34 15.37
CA THR A 172 -29.55 9.96 14.23
C THR A 172 -29.59 11.04 13.16
N ASP A 173 -29.19 12.26 13.50
CA ASP A 173 -29.00 13.40 12.61
C ASP A 173 -27.59 13.41 12.00
N SER A 174 -27.31 14.38 11.12
CA SER A 174 -26.03 14.50 10.42
C SER A 174 -25.36 15.84 10.74
N PRO A 175 -24.03 15.88 10.88
CA PRO A 175 -23.31 17.12 11.04
C PRO A 175 -23.46 17.97 9.78
N ASN A 176 -23.62 19.29 9.96
CA ASN A 176 -23.54 20.22 8.85
C ASN A 176 -22.06 20.46 8.47
N LEU A 177 -21.59 19.68 7.49
CA LEU A 177 -20.21 19.68 6.99
C LEU A 177 -19.99 20.65 5.82
N SER A 178 -20.96 21.53 5.53
CA SER A 178 -20.94 22.40 4.34
C SER A 178 -19.69 23.28 4.24
N MET A 179 -19.06 23.64 5.36
CA MET A 179 -17.84 24.45 5.42
C MET A 179 -16.56 23.63 5.66
N VAL A 180 -16.67 22.31 5.85
CA VAL A 180 -15.54 21.45 6.22
C VAL A 180 -14.76 21.02 4.97
N THR A 181 -13.50 21.46 4.89
CA THR A 181 -12.55 20.98 3.86
C THR A 181 -11.50 20.01 4.39
N ASP A 182 -11.36 19.92 5.72
CA ASP A 182 -10.37 19.11 6.41
C ASP A 182 -11.03 18.37 7.58
N ALA A 183 -11.05 17.04 7.46
CA ALA A 183 -11.52 16.09 8.48
C ALA A 183 -10.36 15.18 8.96
N SER A 184 -9.11 15.59 8.71
CA SER A 184 -7.95 14.80 9.13
C SER A 184 -7.94 14.59 10.64
N LEU A 185 -7.53 13.38 11.04
CA LEU A 185 -7.50 12.94 12.43
C LEU A 185 -8.86 12.90 13.15
N MET A 186 -9.99 13.10 12.45
CA MET A 186 -11.33 13.01 13.05
C MET A 186 -11.65 11.55 13.41
N PHE A 187 -11.72 11.21 14.70
CA PHE A 187 -11.79 9.83 15.24
C PHE A 187 -10.48 9.04 15.22
N TYR A 188 -9.34 9.70 15.00
CA TYR A 188 -8.03 9.06 15.12
C TYR A 188 -7.85 8.49 16.53
N ARG A 189 -7.47 7.21 16.65
CA ARG A 189 -7.34 6.47 17.92
C ARG A 189 -8.63 6.36 18.74
N ALA A 190 -9.81 6.46 18.10
CA ALA A 190 -11.07 6.06 18.69
C ALA A 190 -11.24 4.53 18.53
N PHE A 191 -10.62 3.74 19.41
CA PHE A 191 -10.49 2.28 19.24
C PHE A 191 -11.85 1.57 19.21
N GLU A 192 -12.73 1.88 20.16
CA GLU A 192 -14.04 1.23 20.31
C GLU A 192 -15.15 1.88 19.47
N PHE A 193 -14.79 2.82 18.59
CA PHE A 193 -15.76 3.54 17.76
C PHE A 193 -16.44 2.62 16.75
N LEU A 194 -17.76 2.46 16.86
CA LEU A 194 -18.57 1.65 15.95
C LEU A 194 -19.16 2.44 14.77
N GLY A 195 -19.33 3.75 14.93
CA GLY A 195 -20.12 4.59 14.01
C GLY A 195 -21.64 4.45 14.22
N ALA A 196 -22.43 5.12 13.37
CA ALA A 196 -23.90 5.08 13.38
C ALA A 196 -24.47 5.05 11.96
N SER A 197 -25.73 4.60 11.81
CA SER A 197 -26.42 4.59 10.52
C SER A 197 -26.58 5.97 9.90
N SER A 198 -26.64 7.02 10.71
CA SER A 198 -26.67 8.41 10.24
C SER A 198 -25.45 8.81 9.42
N MET A 199 -24.33 8.11 9.56
CA MET A 199 -23.12 8.37 8.76
C MET A 199 -23.37 8.23 7.26
N GLN A 200 -24.35 7.43 6.82
CA GLN A 200 -24.68 7.31 5.39
C GLN A 200 -25.21 8.61 4.78
N ASN A 201 -25.68 9.54 5.62
CA ASN A 201 -26.28 10.81 5.22
C ASN A 201 -25.32 11.99 5.34
N TRP A 202 -24.07 11.76 5.76
CA TRP A 202 -23.08 12.83 5.90
C TRP A 202 -22.69 13.37 4.53
N ASP A 203 -22.87 14.68 4.34
CA ASP A 203 -22.44 15.35 3.12
C ASP A 203 -20.93 15.63 3.17
N THR A 204 -20.15 14.73 2.57
CA THR A 204 -18.68 14.82 2.51
C THR A 204 -18.17 15.58 1.29
N SER A 205 -19.05 16.16 0.48
CA SER A 205 -18.73 16.67 -0.86
C SER A 205 -17.71 17.80 -0.90
N ASN A 206 -17.48 18.52 0.20
CA ASN A 206 -16.49 19.61 0.29
C ASN A 206 -15.16 19.19 0.95
N ILE A 207 -15.11 17.99 1.53
CA ILE A 207 -13.95 17.54 2.29
C ILE A 207 -12.86 17.08 1.30
N LYS A 208 -11.66 17.64 1.49
CA LYS A 208 -10.48 17.33 0.67
C LYS A 208 -9.55 16.36 1.39
N ASN A 209 -9.32 16.60 2.69
CA ASN A 209 -8.36 15.85 3.49
C ASN A 209 -9.08 14.93 4.50
N PHE A 210 -8.90 13.62 4.34
CA PHE A 210 -9.38 12.56 5.24
C PHE A 210 -8.25 11.83 5.95
N SER A 211 -7.02 12.37 5.87
CA SER A 211 -5.85 11.66 6.38
C SER A 211 -6.00 11.29 7.86
N PHE A 212 -5.69 10.04 8.20
CA PHE A 212 -5.81 9.47 9.55
C PHE A 212 -7.21 9.48 10.18
N MET A 213 -8.28 9.88 9.48
CA MET A 213 -9.63 10.05 10.05
C MET A 213 -9.98 8.89 10.99
N PHE A 214 -10.05 7.67 10.47
CA PHE A 214 -10.38 6.50 11.28
C PHE A 214 -9.17 5.69 11.72
N ALA A 215 -7.94 6.19 11.57
CA ALA A 215 -6.75 5.41 11.89
C ALA A 215 -6.70 4.98 13.37
N ALA A 216 -6.24 3.77 13.65
CA ALA A 216 -5.95 3.30 15.01
C ALA A 216 -4.45 3.28 15.35
N HIS A 217 -3.59 3.63 14.40
CA HIS A 217 -2.14 3.47 14.54
C HIS A 217 -1.58 4.19 15.79
N TYR A 218 -0.90 3.42 16.65
CA TYR A 218 0.00 3.94 17.68
C TYR A 218 1.21 3.00 17.77
N SER A 219 2.40 3.53 17.50
CA SER A 219 3.65 2.78 17.67
C SER A 219 3.85 2.44 19.15
N GLY A 220 3.81 1.15 19.50
CA GLY A 220 4.11 0.67 20.85
C GLY A 220 2.99 -0.10 21.57
N ILE A 221 1.87 -0.40 20.91
CA ILE A 221 0.85 -1.31 21.44
C ILE A 221 0.89 -2.62 20.65
N ASN A 222 0.82 -3.75 21.36
CA ASN A 222 0.50 -5.04 20.76
C ASN A 222 -1.01 -5.04 20.44
N PHE A 223 -1.37 -4.99 19.15
CA PHE A 223 -2.76 -4.89 18.69
C PHE A 223 -3.64 -6.09 19.09
N ALA A 224 -3.05 -7.23 19.49
CA ALA A 224 -3.75 -8.47 19.79
C ALA A 224 -4.78 -8.38 20.94
N THR A 225 -4.83 -7.29 21.72
CA THR A 225 -5.73 -7.15 22.87
C THR A 225 -6.68 -5.96 22.80
N LEU A 226 -6.60 -5.11 21.77
CA LEU A 226 -7.48 -3.94 21.67
C LEU A 226 -8.67 -4.20 20.75
N PRO A 227 -9.88 -3.83 21.17
CA PRO A 227 -11.06 -3.86 20.30
C PRO A 227 -10.99 -2.77 19.23
N LEU A 228 -10.63 -3.15 18.01
CA LEU A 228 -10.55 -2.24 16.85
C LEU A 228 -11.84 -2.30 16.01
N TYR A 229 -12.97 -1.99 16.64
CA TYR A 229 -14.31 -2.35 16.15
C TYR A 229 -14.83 -1.55 14.95
N PHE A 230 -14.12 -0.54 14.49
CA PHE A 230 -14.62 0.34 13.44
C PHE A 230 -14.84 -0.40 12.11
N ASN A 231 -16.10 -0.68 11.81
CA ASN A 231 -16.54 -1.35 10.59
C ASN A 231 -17.96 -0.92 10.16
N PRO A 232 -18.29 0.39 10.06
CA PRO A 232 -19.67 0.82 9.77
C PRO A 232 -20.05 0.60 8.29
N PRO A 233 -21.19 -0.03 7.96
CA PRO A 233 -21.62 -0.30 6.57
C PRO A 233 -22.14 0.91 5.79
N TYR A 234 -21.90 2.11 6.30
CA TYR A 234 -22.58 3.32 5.89
C TYR A 234 -21.70 4.27 5.06
N LEU A 235 -20.45 3.91 4.79
CA LEU A 235 -19.49 4.77 4.10
C LEU A 235 -19.67 4.78 2.58
N GLY A 236 -20.30 3.76 1.99
CA GLY A 236 -20.37 3.57 0.53
C GLY A 236 -21.10 4.68 -0.23
N ASN A 237 -21.96 5.46 0.44
CA ASN A 237 -22.72 6.56 -0.15
C ASN A 237 -22.04 7.93 -0.05
N TRP A 238 -20.85 8.00 0.57
CA TRP A 238 -20.13 9.26 0.72
C TRP A 238 -19.71 9.84 -0.62
N ASN A 239 -19.90 11.15 -0.78
CA ASN A 239 -19.40 11.86 -1.94
C ASN A 239 -17.91 12.19 -1.76
N MET A 240 -17.07 11.42 -2.44
CA MET A 240 -15.60 11.56 -2.37
C MET A 240 -15.02 12.43 -3.50
N SER A 241 -15.85 13.08 -4.32
CA SER A 241 -15.38 13.78 -5.52
C SER A 241 -14.40 14.92 -5.25
N SER A 242 -14.39 15.49 -4.04
CA SER A 242 -13.44 16.56 -3.65
C SER A 242 -12.21 16.05 -2.91
N ALA A 243 -12.17 14.76 -2.54
CA ALA A 243 -11.08 14.18 -1.78
C ALA A 243 -9.76 14.23 -2.56
N ASN A 244 -8.69 14.67 -1.91
CA ASN A 244 -7.34 14.70 -2.46
C ASN A 244 -6.34 13.81 -1.69
N ASP A 245 -6.60 13.56 -0.41
CA ASP A 245 -5.71 12.85 0.51
C ASP A 245 -6.52 11.89 1.39
N LEU A 246 -6.34 10.58 1.15
CA LEU A 246 -6.91 9.48 1.93
C LEU A 246 -5.82 8.75 2.75
N SER A 247 -4.65 9.35 2.92
CA SER A 247 -3.51 8.69 3.53
C SER A 247 -3.84 8.21 4.94
N TYR A 248 -3.46 6.98 5.27
CA TYR A 248 -3.69 6.36 6.59
C TYR A 248 -5.17 6.24 7.02
N MET A 249 -6.17 6.59 6.20
CA MET A 249 -7.56 6.78 6.65
C MET A 249 -8.12 5.63 7.52
N PHE A 250 -7.81 4.37 7.20
CA PHE A 250 -8.29 3.19 7.92
C PHE A 250 -7.17 2.36 8.56
N THR A 251 -5.93 2.84 8.60
CA THR A 251 -4.80 2.00 9.03
C THR A 251 -5.02 1.36 10.40
N ALA A 252 -4.62 0.09 10.53
CA ALA A 252 -4.78 -0.75 11.72
C ALA A 252 -6.23 -0.88 12.20
N ARG A 253 -7.20 -0.92 11.27
CA ARG A 253 -8.58 -1.32 11.58
C ARG A 253 -8.81 -2.76 11.15
N ASP A 254 -8.38 -3.70 11.98
CA ASP A 254 -8.35 -5.13 11.67
C ASP A 254 -9.72 -5.68 11.23
N LEU A 255 -10.82 -5.18 11.81
CA LEU A 255 -12.18 -5.60 11.49
C LEU A 255 -12.82 -4.84 10.32
N PHE A 256 -12.17 -3.80 9.79
CA PHE A 256 -12.72 -3.01 8.69
C PHE A 256 -12.78 -3.84 7.40
N ASN A 257 -13.97 -3.98 6.83
CA ASN A 257 -14.20 -4.75 5.60
C ASN A 257 -15.40 -4.21 4.80
N GLN A 258 -15.52 -2.88 4.69
CA GLN A 258 -16.68 -2.23 4.09
C GLN A 258 -16.51 -1.96 2.60
N ASN A 259 -17.61 -2.05 1.85
CA ASN A 259 -17.59 -1.81 0.42
C ASN A 259 -17.49 -0.32 0.13
N LEU A 260 -16.39 0.08 -0.51
CA LEU A 260 -16.07 1.46 -0.89
C LEU A 260 -16.04 1.66 -2.42
N ASN A 261 -16.47 0.65 -3.19
CA ASN A 261 -16.28 0.63 -4.64
C ASN A 261 -17.04 1.76 -5.37
N ASN A 262 -18.06 2.34 -4.72
CA ASN A 262 -18.86 3.44 -5.29
C ASN A 262 -18.22 4.82 -5.11
N TRP A 263 -17.10 4.92 -4.40
CA TRP A 263 -16.43 6.20 -4.19
C TRP A 263 -15.84 6.76 -5.49
N ASN A 264 -16.13 8.02 -5.77
CA ASN A 264 -15.40 8.77 -6.79
C ASN A 264 -14.05 9.24 -6.23
N VAL A 265 -12.97 8.52 -6.54
CA VAL A 265 -11.61 8.85 -6.11
C VAL A 265 -10.76 9.52 -7.20
N SER A 266 -11.38 10.05 -8.27
CA SER A 266 -10.64 10.57 -9.44
C SER A 266 -9.71 11.74 -9.13
N ASN A 267 -9.91 12.45 -8.02
CA ASN A 267 -9.08 13.57 -7.57
C ASN A 267 -8.09 13.20 -6.45
N VAL A 268 -8.12 11.95 -5.98
CA VAL A 268 -7.26 11.49 -4.90
C VAL A 268 -5.85 11.25 -5.42
N SER A 269 -4.87 11.95 -4.83
CA SER A 269 -3.47 11.87 -5.23
C SER A 269 -2.61 11.04 -4.29
N LYS A 270 -3.10 10.78 -3.07
CA LYS A 270 -2.40 10.05 -2.01
C LYS A 270 -3.33 9.03 -1.34
N MET A 271 -2.90 7.78 -1.36
CA MET A 271 -3.56 6.67 -0.66
C MET A 271 -2.55 5.84 0.16
N ASN A 272 -1.36 6.39 0.42
CA ASN A 272 -0.35 5.70 1.19
C ASN A 272 -0.88 5.30 2.57
N TRP A 273 -0.57 4.08 2.99
CA TRP A 273 -1.01 3.48 4.26
C TRP A 273 -2.53 3.33 4.46
N MET A 274 -3.38 3.64 3.47
CA MET A 274 -4.84 3.74 3.67
C MET A 274 -5.45 2.48 4.32
N PHE A 275 -5.05 1.28 3.88
CA PHE A 275 -5.52 -0.02 4.37
C PHE A 275 -4.40 -0.86 5.02
N ALA A 276 -3.28 -0.24 5.40
CA ALA A 276 -2.21 -0.96 6.07
C ALA A 276 -2.72 -1.56 7.39
N PHE A 277 -2.38 -2.81 7.66
CA PHE A 277 -2.81 -3.60 8.82
C PHE A 277 -4.33 -3.78 8.95
N CYS A 278 -5.12 -3.59 7.88
CA CYS A 278 -6.54 -3.95 7.89
C CYS A 278 -6.70 -5.44 7.59
N GLU A 279 -6.42 -6.32 8.56
CA GLU A 279 -6.27 -7.76 8.33
C GLU A 279 -7.44 -8.45 7.61
N ASN A 280 -8.68 -7.98 7.81
CA ASN A 280 -9.89 -8.55 7.19
C ASN A 280 -10.39 -7.81 5.94
N PHE A 281 -9.78 -6.70 5.53
CA PHE A 281 -10.30 -5.90 4.42
C PHE A 281 -10.08 -6.63 3.08
N ASN A 282 -11.16 -7.02 2.43
CA ASN A 282 -11.15 -7.74 1.15
C ASN A 282 -12.36 -7.38 0.27
N GLN A 283 -12.62 -6.08 0.10
CA GLN A 283 -13.74 -5.56 -0.71
C GLN A 283 -13.27 -5.04 -2.07
N PRO A 284 -14.12 -5.13 -3.12
CA PRO A 284 -13.76 -4.68 -4.46
C PRO A 284 -13.47 -3.18 -4.49
N LEU A 285 -12.44 -2.81 -5.25
CA LEU A 285 -12.00 -1.43 -5.49
C LEU A 285 -11.82 -1.14 -7.00
N ASN A 286 -12.35 -2.01 -7.86
CA ASN A 286 -12.11 -2.04 -9.30
C ASN A 286 -12.86 -0.94 -10.08
N ASN A 287 -13.79 -0.21 -9.44
CA ASN A 287 -14.48 0.94 -10.05
C ASN A 287 -13.75 2.27 -9.79
N TRP A 288 -12.68 2.25 -8.99
CA TRP A 288 -11.93 3.46 -8.68
C TRP A 288 -11.15 3.96 -9.89
N ASN A 289 -11.34 5.23 -10.24
CA ASN A 289 -10.46 5.92 -11.17
C ASN A 289 -9.22 6.42 -10.41
N THR A 290 -8.10 5.74 -10.55
CA THR A 290 -6.84 6.08 -9.87
C THR A 290 -5.88 6.94 -10.70
N SER A 291 -6.32 7.53 -11.82
CA SER A 291 -5.43 8.26 -12.73
C SER A 291 -4.69 9.45 -12.08
N SER A 292 -5.19 9.97 -10.96
CA SER A 292 -4.54 11.07 -10.21
C SER A 292 -3.57 10.58 -9.12
N LEU A 293 -3.50 9.28 -8.86
CA LEU A 293 -2.71 8.69 -7.78
C LEU A 293 -1.20 8.84 -8.06
N THR A 294 -0.48 9.41 -7.10
CA THR A 294 0.97 9.63 -7.19
C THR A 294 1.78 8.85 -6.16
N ASP A 295 1.14 8.50 -5.04
CA ASP A 295 1.76 7.77 -3.94
C ASP A 295 0.80 6.71 -3.35
N MET A 296 1.25 5.46 -3.35
CA MET A 296 0.54 4.31 -2.78
C MET A 296 1.43 3.46 -1.86
N HIS A 297 2.53 4.02 -1.33
CA HIS A 297 3.40 3.25 -0.43
C HIS A 297 2.60 2.71 0.76
N TYR A 298 2.85 1.45 1.13
CA TYR A 298 2.20 0.73 2.22
C TYR A 298 0.67 0.61 2.12
N MET A 299 0.04 0.92 0.98
CA MET A 299 -1.41 1.03 0.88
C MET A 299 -2.17 -0.19 1.46
N PHE A 300 -1.70 -1.41 1.18
CA PHE A 300 -2.26 -2.67 1.72
C PHE A 300 -1.26 -3.42 2.61
N SER A 301 -0.20 -2.77 3.10
CA SER A 301 0.86 -3.46 3.87
C SER A 301 0.26 -4.25 5.05
N ASN A 302 0.62 -5.52 5.19
CA ASN A 302 0.12 -6.46 6.21
C ASN A 302 -1.41 -6.60 6.23
N ASN A 303 -2.09 -6.40 5.11
CA ASN A 303 -3.48 -6.80 4.93
C ASN A 303 -3.54 -8.25 4.44
N ALA A 304 -3.62 -9.20 5.37
CA ALA A 304 -3.50 -10.63 5.08
C ALA A 304 -4.61 -11.17 4.16
N ALA A 305 -5.84 -10.65 4.28
CA ALA A 305 -7.01 -11.15 3.53
C ALA A 305 -7.16 -10.57 2.12
N PHE A 306 -6.51 -9.44 1.80
CA PHE A 306 -6.76 -8.73 0.55
C PHE A 306 -6.37 -9.54 -0.69
N ASN A 307 -7.33 -9.77 -1.58
CA ASN A 307 -7.13 -10.49 -2.84
C ASN A 307 -8.15 -10.06 -3.92
N GLN A 308 -8.44 -8.76 -4.03
CA GLN A 308 -9.42 -8.23 -4.99
C GLN A 308 -8.76 -7.71 -6.27
N PRO A 309 -9.46 -7.81 -7.42
CA PRO A 309 -8.91 -7.36 -8.70
C PRO A 309 -8.61 -5.86 -8.71
N LEU A 310 -7.48 -5.50 -9.29
CA LEU A 310 -6.96 -4.12 -9.43
C LEU A 310 -6.50 -3.81 -10.87
N ASP A 311 -6.92 -4.63 -11.83
CA ASP A 311 -6.54 -4.53 -13.24
C ASP A 311 -7.02 -3.24 -13.92
N ASN A 312 -8.11 -2.63 -13.42
CA ASN A 312 -8.63 -1.35 -13.89
C ASN A 312 -7.90 -0.12 -13.35
N TRP A 313 -6.95 -0.29 -12.42
CA TRP A 313 -6.24 0.84 -11.83
C TRP A 313 -5.24 1.44 -12.82
N ASP A 314 -5.36 2.75 -13.05
CA ASP A 314 -4.33 3.53 -13.70
C ASP A 314 -3.29 3.94 -12.65
N VAL A 315 -2.10 3.35 -12.73
CA VAL A 315 -0.95 3.66 -11.88
C VAL A 315 0.15 4.45 -12.61
N SER A 316 -0.16 4.97 -13.81
CA SER A 316 0.83 5.63 -14.67
C SER A 316 1.44 6.90 -14.05
N ASN A 317 0.77 7.53 -13.07
CA ASN A 317 1.28 8.69 -12.35
C ASN A 317 1.97 8.36 -11.02
N VAL A 318 1.96 7.09 -10.59
CA VAL A 318 2.55 6.66 -9.33
C VAL A 318 4.07 6.69 -9.41
N LYS A 319 4.70 7.30 -8.39
CA LYS A 319 6.16 7.37 -8.26
C LYS A 319 6.71 6.43 -7.18
N ASN A 320 5.92 6.18 -6.14
CA ASN A 320 6.32 5.41 -4.96
C ASN A 320 5.34 4.25 -4.72
N MET A 321 5.84 3.02 -4.85
CA MET A 321 5.11 1.79 -4.60
C MET A 321 5.71 0.97 -3.44
N ASN A 322 6.58 1.56 -2.63
CA ASN A 322 7.23 0.83 -1.53
C ASN A 322 6.20 0.12 -0.65
N THR A 323 6.39 -1.19 -0.43
CA THR A 323 5.61 -2.01 0.50
C THR A 323 4.11 -2.02 0.23
N ALA A 324 3.64 -1.66 -0.97
CA ALA A 324 2.20 -1.51 -1.22
C ALA A 324 1.40 -2.80 -0.96
N PHE A 325 1.98 -3.98 -1.23
CA PHE A 325 1.41 -5.30 -0.93
C PHE A 325 2.25 -6.12 0.05
N GLY A 326 3.25 -5.52 0.71
CA GLY A 326 4.13 -6.23 1.62
C GLY A 326 3.33 -6.86 2.77
N GLY A 327 3.38 -8.16 2.97
CA GLY A 327 2.62 -8.91 3.99
C GLY A 327 1.22 -9.34 3.56
N CYS A 328 0.77 -9.04 2.34
CA CYS A 328 -0.52 -9.52 1.82
C CYS A 328 -0.44 -11.02 1.46
N SER A 329 -0.54 -11.89 2.46
CA SER A 329 -0.32 -13.34 2.32
C SER A 329 -1.33 -14.05 1.40
N SER A 330 -2.51 -13.49 1.16
CA SER A 330 -3.53 -14.05 0.25
C SER A 330 -3.52 -13.44 -1.16
N PHE A 331 -2.73 -12.40 -1.41
CA PHE A 331 -2.79 -11.63 -2.65
C PHE A 331 -2.19 -12.38 -3.84
N ASN A 332 -2.97 -12.59 -4.90
CA ASN A 332 -2.54 -13.27 -6.13
C ASN A 332 -3.23 -12.75 -7.40
N GLN A 333 -3.47 -11.44 -7.48
CA GLN A 333 -4.21 -10.82 -8.60
C GLN A 333 -3.28 -10.37 -9.73
N PRO A 334 -3.72 -10.45 -11.00
CA PRO A 334 -2.89 -10.08 -12.14
C PRO A 334 -2.64 -8.56 -12.17
N LEU A 335 -1.37 -8.17 -12.24
CA LEU A 335 -0.94 -6.75 -12.30
C LEU A 335 -0.12 -6.42 -13.55
N ASN A 336 0.02 -7.37 -14.48
CA ASN A 336 0.87 -7.21 -15.67
C ASN A 336 0.43 -6.05 -16.59
N VAL A 337 -0.85 -5.64 -16.49
CA VAL A 337 -1.44 -4.53 -17.27
C VAL A 337 -1.05 -3.14 -16.73
N TRP A 338 -0.49 -3.05 -15.53
CA TRP A 338 -0.11 -1.78 -14.93
C TRP A 338 1.04 -1.09 -15.67
N ASN A 339 0.87 0.19 -15.96
CA ASN A 339 1.93 1.03 -16.48
C ASN A 339 2.77 1.59 -15.32
N VAL A 340 3.92 0.97 -15.05
CA VAL A 340 4.82 1.35 -13.96
C VAL A 340 6.01 2.22 -14.41
N ALA A 341 5.99 2.76 -15.64
CA ALA A 341 7.14 3.45 -16.23
C ALA A 341 7.59 4.70 -15.44
N ASN A 342 6.72 5.32 -14.65
CA ASN A 342 7.04 6.49 -13.82
C ASN A 342 7.44 6.15 -12.38
N VAL A 343 7.38 4.87 -11.99
CA VAL A 343 7.73 4.43 -10.63
C VAL A 343 9.25 4.50 -10.44
N THR A 344 9.68 5.05 -9.31
CA THR A 344 11.09 5.15 -8.93
C THR A 344 11.46 4.28 -7.72
N LYS A 345 10.49 3.92 -6.87
CA LYS A 345 10.73 3.14 -5.64
C LYS A 345 9.79 1.94 -5.54
N MET A 346 10.35 0.72 -5.40
CA MET A 346 9.63 -0.56 -5.30
C MET A 346 10.16 -1.48 -4.18
N ASN A 347 10.72 -0.91 -3.11
CA ASN A 347 11.20 -1.68 -1.97
C ASN A 347 10.04 -2.47 -1.35
N ASN A 348 10.25 -3.75 -1.02
CA ASN A 348 9.31 -4.64 -0.33
C ASN A 348 7.91 -4.75 -0.97
N LEU A 349 7.73 -4.38 -2.24
CA LEU A 349 6.41 -4.30 -2.89
C LEU A 349 5.57 -5.58 -2.70
N PHE A 350 6.19 -6.75 -2.84
CA PHE A 350 5.58 -8.06 -2.69
C PHE A 350 6.22 -8.89 -1.56
N ALA A 351 6.93 -8.26 -0.62
CA ALA A 351 7.56 -8.98 0.49
C ALA A 351 6.51 -9.75 1.29
N GLY A 352 6.68 -11.03 1.58
CA GLY A 352 5.74 -11.85 2.36
C GLY A 352 4.40 -12.17 1.66
N THR A 353 4.26 -11.88 0.37
CA THR A 353 3.10 -12.31 -0.44
C THR A 353 3.24 -13.79 -0.80
N THR A 354 2.98 -14.68 0.16
CA THR A 354 3.37 -16.09 0.10
C THR A 354 2.77 -16.87 -1.08
N VAL A 355 1.58 -16.47 -1.56
CA VAL A 355 0.89 -17.13 -2.69
C VAL A 355 1.05 -16.41 -4.03
N PHE A 356 1.64 -15.21 -4.06
CA PHE A 356 1.71 -14.39 -5.27
C PHE A 356 2.61 -15.05 -6.33
N ASN A 357 2.06 -15.28 -7.53
CA ASN A 357 2.81 -15.85 -8.65
C ASN A 357 2.26 -15.39 -10.01
N GLN A 358 1.92 -14.10 -10.12
CA GLN A 358 1.36 -13.51 -11.36
C GLN A 358 2.46 -12.89 -12.23
N PRO A 359 2.33 -12.92 -13.57
CA PRO A 359 3.33 -12.37 -14.47
C PRO A 359 3.50 -10.85 -14.28
N LEU A 360 4.74 -10.39 -14.38
CA LEU A 360 5.15 -8.97 -14.31
C LEU A 360 6.12 -8.59 -15.44
N ASN A 361 6.23 -9.43 -16.47
CA ASN A 361 7.27 -9.33 -17.50
C ASN A 361 7.07 -8.14 -18.47
N SER A 362 5.88 -7.52 -18.50
CA SER A 362 5.61 -6.31 -19.30
C SER A 362 5.86 -5.01 -18.56
N TRP A 363 6.22 -5.04 -17.27
CA TRP A 363 6.54 -3.84 -16.52
C TRP A 363 7.81 -3.16 -17.03
N ASP A 364 7.71 -1.88 -17.39
CA ASP A 364 8.87 -1.03 -17.66
C ASP A 364 9.43 -0.48 -16.33
N VAL A 365 10.43 -1.16 -15.79
CA VAL A 365 11.11 -0.77 -14.55
C VAL A 365 12.33 0.14 -14.79
N GLY A 366 12.50 0.70 -16.00
CA GLY A 366 13.69 1.44 -16.41
C GLY A 366 13.95 2.75 -15.64
N ASN A 367 12.98 3.23 -14.86
CA ASN A 367 13.10 4.40 -13.97
C ASN A 367 13.23 4.04 -12.49
N VAL A 368 13.12 2.76 -12.12
CA VAL A 368 13.22 2.33 -10.73
C VAL A 368 14.67 2.43 -10.25
N THR A 369 14.86 2.97 -9.05
CA THR A 369 16.16 3.13 -8.39
C THR A 369 16.35 2.20 -7.20
N THR A 370 15.28 1.75 -6.54
CA THR A 370 15.38 0.87 -5.35
C THR A 370 14.38 -0.29 -5.39
N MET A 371 14.86 -1.52 -5.14
CA MET A 371 14.10 -2.78 -5.11
C MET A 371 14.48 -3.68 -3.92
N ASN A 372 14.92 -3.10 -2.79
CA ASN A 372 15.25 -3.88 -1.60
C ASN A 372 14.07 -4.75 -1.17
N GLY A 373 14.29 -6.04 -0.95
CA GLY A 373 13.28 -6.96 -0.43
C GLY A 373 12.03 -7.12 -1.29
N MET A 374 12.02 -6.68 -2.56
CA MET A 374 10.81 -6.62 -3.40
C MET A 374 9.97 -7.91 -3.39
N PHE A 375 10.62 -9.08 -3.39
CA PHE A 375 10.01 -10.42 -3.31
C PHE A 375 10.52 -11.22 -2.11
N SER A 376 11.02 -10.55 -1.05
CA SER A 376 11.50 -11.24 0.15
C SER A 376 10.37 -12.10 0.74
N SER A 377 10.61 -13.38 0.98
CA SER A 377 9.62 -14.34 1.50
C SER A 377 8.36 -14.50 0.62
N ALA A 378 8.41 -14.13 -0.66
CA ALA A 378 7.37 -14.45 -1.65
C ALA A 378 7.52 -15.92 -2.11
N VAL A 379 7.14 -16.85 -1.22
CA VAL A 379 7.44 -18.28 -1.31
C VAL A 379 7.12 -18.90 -2.67
N ASN A 380 5.97 -18.59 -3.26
CA ASN A 380 5.51 -19.18 -4.53
C ASN A 380 5.92 -18.40 -5.79
N PHE A 381 6.58 -17.25 -5.66
CA PHE A 381 6.90 -16.42 -6.81
C PHE A 381 7.98 -17.06 -7.69
N ASN A 382 7.64 -17.35 -8.96
CA ASN A 382 8.55 -17.98 -9.92
C ASN A 382 8.28 -17.51 -11.36
N GLN A 383 8.05 -16.21 -11.56
CA GLN A 383 7.77 -15.64 -12.87
C GLN A 383 9.04 -15.09 -13.55
N PRO A 384 9.14 -15.15 -14.88
CA PRO A 384 10.31 -14.66 -15.60
C PRO A 384 10.45 -13.14 -15.49
N LEU A 385 11.64 -12.67 -15.13
CA LEU A 385 11.98 -11.23 -15.01
C LEU A 385 13.18 -10.83 -15.88
N SER A 386 13.60 -11.70 -16.80
CA SER A 386 14.80 -11.50 -17.61
C SER A 386 14.70 -10.30 -18.58
N SER A 387 13.48 -9.82 -18.87
CA SER A 387 13.22 -8.65 -19.71
C SER A 387 13.36 -7.30 -18.99
N TRP A 388 13.47 -7.30 -17.66
CA TRP A 388 13.51 -6.07 -16.88
C TRP A 388 14.81 -5.29 -17.09
N ASN A 389 14.66 -3.99 -17.38
CA ASN A 389 15.79 -3.07 -17.46
C ASN A 389 16.11 -2.47 -16.09
N VAL A 390 17.01 -3.13 -15.35
CA VAL A 390 17.38 -2.72 -13.98
C VAL A 390 18.60 -1.79 -13.89
N ARG A 391 19.04 -1.19 -15.01
CA ARG A 391 20.31 -0.44 -15.09
C ARG A 391 20.42 0.77 -14.15
N LYS A 392 19.31 1.28 -13.62
CA LYS A 392 19.24 2.43 -12.68
C LYS A 392 19.08 2.00 -11.22
N VAL A 393 18.87 0.71 -10.95
CA VAL A 393 18.62 0.23 -9.59
C VAL A 393 19.93 0.17 -8.82
N THR A 394 20.00 0.89 -7.70
CA THR A 394 21.18 0.97 -6.83
C THR A 394 21.10 0.00 -5.66
N GLU A 395 19.90 -0.44 -5.28
CA GLU A 395 19.68 -1.25 -4.08
C GLU A 395 18.72 -2.42 -4.35
N MET A 396 19.20 -3.65 -4.13
CA MET A 396 18.49 -4.93 -4.29
C MET A 396 18.76 -5.89 -3.11
N SER A 397 19.13 -5.38 -1.94
CA SER A 397 19.38 -6.22 -0.76
C SER A 397 18.11 -6.99 -0.40
N ASN A 398 18.25 -8.29 -0.11
CA ASN A 398 17.16 -9.21 0.18
C ASN A 398 16.09 -9.37 -0.94
N MET A 399 16.31 -8.90 -2.17
CA MET A 399 15.27 -8.83 -3.21
C MET A 399 14.45 -10.13 -3.37
N PHE A 400 15.10 -11.30 -3.37
CA PHE A 400 14.45 -12.62 -3.45
C PHE A 400 14.71 -13.47 -2.20
N SER A 401 15.13 -12.86 -1.08
CA SER A 401 15.49 -13.60 0.14
C SER A 401 14.32 -14.45 0.62
N GLY A 402 14.45 -15.78 0.65
CA GLY A 402 13.37 -16.69 1.05
C GLY A 402 12.25 -16.91 0.01
N ALA A 403 12.39 -16.40 -1.22
CA ALA A 403 11.52 -16.77 -2.33
C ALA A 403 11.89 -18.18 -2.83
N SER A 404 11.50 -19.20 -2.07
CA SER A 404 12.00 -20.57 -2.23
C SER A 404 11.56 -21.27 -3.52
N SER A 405 10.53 -20.78 -4.21
CA SER A 405 10.16 -21.27 -5.55
C SER A 405 10.87 -20.54 -6.69
N PHE A 406 11.56 -19.43 -6.42
CA PHE A 406 12.15 -18.60 -7.47
C PHE A 406 13.32 -19.32 -8.15
N ASN A 407 13.09 -19.78 -9.37
CA ASN A 407 14.04 -20.53 -10.18
C ASN A 407 14.11 -19.97 -11.61
N GLN A 408 14.36 -18.67 -11.75
CA GLN A 408 14.49 -17.98 -13.04
C GLN A 408 15.89 -17.39 -13.18
N SER A 409 16.49 -17.49 -14.37
CA SER A 409 17.78 -16.85 -14.63
C SER A 409 17.65 -15.33 -14.71
N LEU A 410 18.66 -14.63 -14.16
CA LEU A 410 18.81 -13.18 -14.19
C LEU A 410 19.99 -12.73 -15.08
N GLU A 411 20.42 -13.59 -16.01
CA GLU A 411 21.63 -13.41 -16.83
C GLU A 411 21.66 -12.10 -17.63
N ASN A 412 20.49 -11.60 -18.04
CA ASN A 412 20.37 -10.41 -18.89
C ASN A 412 20.29 -9.08 -18.12
N TRP A 413 20.36 -9.12 -16.79
CA TRP A 413 20.26 -7.90 -15.99
C TRP A 413 21.53 -7.05 -16.09
N ASN A 414 21.36 -5.78 -16.43
CA ASN A 414 22.44 -4.80 -16.37
C ASN A 414 22.52 -4.19 -14.96
N LEU A 415 23.55 -4.58 -14.21
CA LEU A 415 23.75 -4.16 -12.82
C LEU A 415 24.64 -2.92 -12.67
N SER A 416 24.86 -2.14 -13.72
CA SER A 416 25.86 -1.06 -13.73
C SER A 416 25.73 -0.02 -12.61
N ALA A 417 24.52 0.22 -12.09
CA ALA A 417 24.26 1.17 -11.00
C ALA A 417 24.18 0.50 -9.61
N LEU A 418 24.23 -0.83 -9.53
CA LEU A 418 24.00 -1.56 -8.29
C LEU A 418 25.11 -1.25 -7.26
N VAL A 419 24.70 -1.00 -6.03
CA VAL A 419 25.57 -0.72 -4.88
C VAL A 419 25.36 -1.75 -3.77
N LEU A 420 24.10 -2.06 -3.42
CA LEU A 420 23.75 -2.94 -2.30
C LEU A 420 22.95 -4.16 -2.78
N ALA A 421 23.44 -5.37 -2.54
CA ALA A 421 22.79 -6.63 -2.94
C ALA A 421 22.89 -7.74 -1.87
N HIS A 422 23.08 -7.35 -0.60
CA HIS A 422 23.30 -8.30 0.49
C HIS A 422 22.10 -9.24 0.61
N LYS A 423 22.34 -10.56 0.63
CA LYS A 423 21.33 -11.62 0.66
C LYS A 423 20.29 -11.55 -0.46
N MET A 424 20.61 -10.93 -1.61
CA MET A 424 19.68 -10.80 -2.73
C MET A 424 19.10 -12.16 -3.18
N LEU A 425 19.90 -13.23 -3.16
CA LEU A 425 19.54 -14.58 -3.61
C LEU A 425 19.49 -15.62 -2.47
N PHE A 426 19.51 -15.17 -1.21
CA PHE A 426 19.50 -16.05 -0.05
C PHE A 426 18.22 -16.90 0.00
N ASN A 427 18.35 -18.20 0.24
CA ASN A 427 17.24 -19.13 0.38
C ASN A 427 16.24 -19.09 -0.79
N THR A 428 16.76 -18.97 -2.02
CA THR A 428 15.98 -19.02 -3.27
C THR A 428 15.90 -20.44 -3.83
N GLY A 429 14.95 -20.67 -4.74
CA GLY A 429 14.80 -21.92 -5.48
C GLY A 429 15.73 -22.07 -6.70
N LEU A 430 16.76 -21.22 -6.81
CA LEU A 430 17.65 -21.21 -7.97
C LEU A 430 18.41 -22.54 -8.07
N ASN A 431 18.04 -23.32 -9.09
CA ASN A 431 18.74 -24.55 -9.37
C ASN A 431 20.13 -24.29 -9.98
N CYS A 432 20.90 -25.37 -10.10
CA CYS A 432 22.28 -25.28 -10.56
C CYS A 432 22.45 -24.62 -11.93
N ILE A 433 21.49 -24.82 -12.85
CA ILE A 433 21.54 -24.23 -14.20
C ILE A 433 21.26 -22.72 -14.13
N ASN A 434 20.17 -22.31 -13.49
CA ASN A 434 19.73 -20.92 -13.48
C ASN A 434 20.66 -20.02 -12.66
N TYR A 435 21.16 -20.50 -11.52
CA TYR A 435 22.18 -19.77 -10.76
C TYR A 435 23.46 -19.57 -11.58
N SER A 436 23.89 -20.61 -12.29
CA SER A 436 25.10 -20.54 -13.12
C SER A 436 24.96 -19.59 -14.32
N LYS A 437 23.80 -19.59 -14.99
CA LYS A 437 23.50 -18.61 -16.05
C LYS A 437 23.54 -17.18 -15.52
N THR A 438 22.94 -16.96 -14.36
CA THR A 438 22.95 -15.66 -13.68
C THR A 438 24.38 -15.17 -13.42
N LEU A 439 25.23 -16.00 -12.80
CA LEU A 439 26.64 -15.65 -12.57
C LEU A 439 27.41 -15.41 -13.87
N SER A 440 27.20 -16.23 -14.89
CA SER A 440 27.89 -16.06 -16.19
C SER A 440 27.49 -14.74 -16.85
N GLY A 441 26.19 -14.46 -16.98
CA GLY A 441 25.71 -13.24 -17.62
C GLY A 441 26.21 -11.98 -16.90
N TRP A 442 26.26 -11.99 -15.56
CA TRP A 442 26.82 -10.88 -14.80
C TRP A 442 28.33 -10.73 -14.98
N ALA A 443 29.07 -11.84 -15.06
CA ALA A 443 30.52 -11.80 -15.33
C ALA A 443 30.85 -11.32 -16.75
N ASP A 444 29.99 -11.64 -17.72
CA ASP A 444 30.12 -11.25 -19.13
C ASP A 444 29.75 -9.79 -19.39
N ASN A 445 29.03 -9.15 -18.47
CA ASN A 445 28.72 -7.75 -18.57
C ASN A 445 29.94 -6.88 -18.19
N PRO A 446 30.55 -6.14 -19.13
CA PRO A 446 31.73 -5.33 -18.83
C PRO A 446 31.44 -4.21 -17.82
N SER A 447 30.19 -3.77 -17.73
CA SER A 447 29.71 -2.75 -16.79
C SER A 447 29.29 -3.32 -15.44
N ALA A 448 29.52 -4.61 -15.17
CA ALA A 448 29.28 -5.18 -13.84
C ALA A 448 30.08 -4.39 -12.78
N PRO A 449 29.41 -3.90 -11.71
CA PRO A 449 30.01 -3.03 -10.71
C PRO A 449 31.07 -3.75 -9.89
N ASN A 450 31.89 -2.99 -9.18
CA ASN A 450 32.89 -3.54 -8.25
C ASN A 450 32.31 -3.61 -6.83
N ASN A 451 32.92 -4.43 -5.97
CA ASN A 451 32.68 -4.45 -4.52
C ASN A 451 31.24 -4.76 -4.09
N ILE A 452 30.52 -5.61 -4.83
CA ILE A 452 29.16 -6.01 -4.47
C ILE A 452 29.18 -7.12 -3.41
N ASN A 453 28.51 -6.88 -2.30
CA ASN A 453 28.22 -7.92 -1.33
C ASN A 453 26.92 -8.65 -1.72
N LEU A 454 27.04 -9.88 -2.23
CA LEU A 454 25.90 -10.76 -2.57
C LEU A 454 25.62 -11.78 -1.44
N SER A 455 26.52 -11.92 -0.49
CA SER A 455 26.45 -12.92 0.58
C SER A 455 25.26 -12.74 1.52
N SER A 456 24.74 -13.81 2.12
CA SER A 456 24.92 -15.23 1.76
C SER A 456 23.99 -15.60 0.60
N VAL A 457 24.40 -16.55 -0.24
CA VAL A 457 23.58 -17.10 -1.34
C VAL A 457 23.14 -18.56 -1.10
N GLU A 458 23.34 -19.11 0.10
CA GLU A 458 22.89 -20.46 0.46
C GLU A 458 21.38 -20.64 0.12
N PRO A 459 20.93 -21.79 -0.44
CA PRO A 459 21.68 -23.02 -0.73
C PRO A 459 22.18 -23.12 -2.19
N ALA A 460 22.51 -22.00 -2.83
CA ALA A 460 22.83 -21.97 -4.26
C ALA A 460 23.96 -22.94 -4.64
N VAL A 461 23.78 -23.60 -5.78
CA VAL A 461 24.74 -24.53 -6.36
C VAL A 461 25.12 -24.03 -7.76
N TYR A 462 26.40 -23.98 -8.12
CA TYR A 462 26.84 -23.57 -9.46
C TYR A 462 27.58 -24.69 -10.23
N ALA A 463 27.53 -24.62 -11.55
CA ALA A 463 28.16 -25.58 -12.45
C ALA A 463 29.69 -25.46 -12.39
N ALA A 464 30.40 -26.60 -12.33
CA ALA A 464 31.85 -26.61 -12.26
C ALA A 464 32.53 -25.82 -13.40
N ASN A 465 31.92 -25.84 -14.60
CA ASN A 465 32.46 -25.15 -15.78
C ASN A 465 32.26 -23.64 -15.78
N ILE A 466 31.50 -23.04 -14.85
CA ILE A 466 31.41 -21.56 -14.72
C ILE A 466 32.38 -20.98 -13.70
N LEU A 467 33.23 -21.79 -13.07
CA LEU A 467 34.22 -21.32 -12.09
C LEU A 467 35.03 -20.10 -12.59
N PRO A 468 35.51 -20.05 -13.86
CA PRO A 468 36.19 -18.85 -14.38
C PRO A 468 35.31 -17.59 -14.35
N LYS A 469 34.00 -17.71 -14.65
CA LYS A 469 33.04 -16.58 -14.60
C LYS A 469 32.81 -16.10 -13.19
N ARG A 470 32.61 -17.04 -12.25
CA ARG A 470 32.52 -16.73 -10.83
C ARG A 470 33.78 -15.98 -10.35
N THR A 471 34.97 -16.43 -10.77
CA THR A 471 36.25 -15.77 -10.44
C THR A 471 36.35 -14.34 -10.99
N ILE A 472 35.79 -14.04 -12.17
CA ILE A 472 35.73 -12.65 -12.69
C ILE A 472 34.99 -11.73 -11.72
N LEU A 473 33.85 -12.17 -11.18
CA LEU A 473 33.08 -11.39 -10.20
C LEU A 473 33.87 -11.22 -8.88
N ILE A 474 34.49 -12.29 -8.37
CA ILE A 474 35.32 -12.21 -7.16
C ILE A 474 36.50 -11.24 -7.36
N ASN A 475 37.15 -11.25 -8.52
CA ASN A 475 38.25 -10.33 -8.84
C ASN A 475 37.79 -8.88 -8.96
N LYS A 476 36.50 -8.62 -9.25
CA LYS A 476 35.86 -7.31 -9.14
C LYS A 476 35.54 -6.91 -7.69
N GLY A 477 35.94 -7.71 -6.70
CA GLY A 477 35.69 -7.48 -5.29
C GLY A 477 34.32 -7.96 -4.81
N TRP A 478 33.61 -8.79 -5.58
CA TRP A 478 32.33 -9.33 -5.12
C TRP A 478 32.53 -10.31 -3.97
N THR A 479 31.68 -10.22 -2.95
CA THR A 479 31.59 -11.21 -1.88
C THR A 479 30.44 -12.16 -2.17
N ILE A 480 30.78 -13.41 -2.49
CA ILE A 480 29.83 -14.51 -2.75
C ILE A 480 30.24 -15.67 -1.83
N THR A 481 29.41 -15.95 -0.82
CA THR A 481 29.66 -17.01 0.17
C THR A 481 28.49 -17.97 0.28
N ASN A 482 28.79 -19.20 0.66
CA ASN A 482 27.83 -20.29 0.89
C ASN A 482 27.09 -20.79 -0.35
N ASP A 483 27.56 -20.44 -1.55
CA ASP A 483 27.33 -21.27 -2.73
C ASP A 483 28.33 -22.42 -2.76
N VAL A 484 27.93 -23.54 -3.38
CA VAL A 484 28.80 -24.70 -3.57
C VAL A 484 28.87 -25.11 -5.03
N MET A 485 30.00 -25.68 -5.43
CA MET A 485 30.14 -26.26 -6.77
C MET A 485 29.33 -27.56 -6.85
N GLY A 486 28.45 -27.65 -7.85
CA GLY A 486 27.63 -28.83 -8.14
C GLY A 486 28.12 -29.63 -9.34
N THR A 487 27.35 -30.66 -9.68
CA THR A 487 27.62 -31.60 -10.78
C THR A 487 26.93 -31.23 -12.09
N CYS A 488 26.13 -30.16 -12.12
CA CYS A 488 25.51 -29.71 -13.36
C CYS A 488 26.55 -29.13 -14.32
N ILE A 489 26.24 -29.19 -15.62
CA ILE A 489 27.07 -28.64 -16.70
C ILE A 489 26.21 -27.69 -17.51
N LEU A 490 26.67 -26.46 -17.68
CA LEU A 490 26.09 -25.55 -18.68
C LEU A 490 26.56 -25.95 -20.08
N SER A 491 25.64 -26.16 -21.01
CA SER A 491 25.99 -26.52 -22.37
C SER A 491 26.75 -25.38 -23.06
N THR A 492 27.75 -25.70 -23.88
CA THR A 492 28.53 -24.71 -24.66
C THR A 492 27.67 -23.92 -25.65
N SER A 493 26.44 -24.34 -25.92
CA SER A 493 25.44 -23.67 -26.75
C SER A 493 24.52 -22.69 -26.00
N GLU A 494 24.56 -22.64 -24.67
CA GLU A 494 23.82 -21.67 -23.84
C GLU A 494 24.66 -20.43 -23.49
N TYR A 495 25.72 -20.19 -24.25
CA TYR A 495 26.60 -19.05 -24.15
C TYR A 495 26.08 -17.93 -25.07
N PRO A 496 25.46 -16.85 -24.57
CA PRO A 496 25.31 -15.63 -25.35
C PRO A 496 26.64 -14.88 -25.27
N GLY A 497 27.71 -15.49 -25.78
CA GLY A 497 28.83 -14.68 -26.24
C GLY A 497 28.26 -13.71 -27.27
N VAL A 498 28.67 -12.45 -27.21
CA VAL A 498 28.31 -11.43 -28.21
C VAL A 498 28.45 -12.08 -29.58
N LYS A 499 27.33 -12.37 -30.26
CA LYS A 499 27.39 -12.98 -31.59
C LYS A 499 28.08 -11.98 -32.48
N GLU A 500 29.32 -12.28 -32.85
CA GLU A 500 30.15 -11.42 -33.69
C GLU A 500 29.49 -11.22 -35.06
N PHE A 501 28.70 -12.22 -35.48
CA PHE A 501 27.96 -12.24 -36.73
C PHE A 501 26.43 -12.25 -36.51
N SER A 502 25.71 -11.68 -37.46
CA SER A 502 24.24 -11.80 -37.54
C SER A 502 23.83 -12.14 -38.97
N ILE A 503 22.70 -12.85 -39.12
CA ILE A 503 22.18 -13.22 -40.43
C ILE A 503 20.97 -12.38 -40.82
N TYR A 504 20.90 -12.00 -42.09
CA TYR A 504 19.76 -11.28 -42.65
C TYR A 504 19.62 -11.54 -44.16
N PRO A 505 18.42 -11.46 -44.76
CA PRO A 505 17.14 -11.45 -44.07
C PRO A 505 16.87 -12.79 -43.38
N ASN A 506 16.04 -12.78 -42.34
CA ASN A 506 15.50 -13.99 -41.73
C ASN A 506 14.08 -13.67 -41.23
N PRO A 507 13.01 -14.17 -41.87
CA PRO A 507 13.00 -15.20 -42.92
C PRO A 507 13.66 -14.79 -44.25
N ALA A 508 14.24 -15.76 -44.97
CA ALA A 508 15.01 -15.56 -46.20
C ALA A 508 14.32 -16.22 -47.41
N THR A 509 14.47 -15.63 -48.60
CA THR A 509 13.99 -16.19 -49.87
C THR A 509 15.13 -16.83 -50.65
N ASP A 510 16.01 -16.04 -51.25
CA ASP A 510 17.04 -16.58 -52.16
C ASP A 510 18.44 -16.54 -51.55
N PHE A 511 18.70 -15.60 -50.64
CA PHE A 511 20.01 -15.38 -50.05
C PHE A 511 19.93 -15.11 -48.55
N ILE A 512 20.98 -15.49 -47.84
CA ILE A 512 21.28 -15.07 -46.47
C ILE A 512 22.63 -14.37 -46.49
N TYR A 513 22.70 -13.21 -45.85
CA TYR A 513 23.90 -12.43 -45.67
C TYR A 513 24.39 -12.52 -44.23
N LEU A 514 25.71 -12.68 -44.06
CA LEU A 514 26.36 -12.67 -42.76
C LEU A 514 26.96 -11.27 -42.52
N LYS A 515 26.45 -10.50 -41.55
CA LYS A 515 27.05 -9.21 -41.16
C LYS A 515 28.35 -9.44 -40.41
N ASN A 516 29.31 -8.53 -40.57
CA ASN A 516 30.62 -8.47 -39.92
C ASN A 516 31.63 -9.55 -40.33
N SER A 517 31.41 -10.33 -41.39
CA SER A 517 32.46 -11.20 -41.93
C SER A 517 33.39 -10.44 -42.88
N ASN A 518 34.61 -10.16 -42.43
CA ASN A 518 35.70 -9.65 -43.29
C ASN A 518 36.66 -10.78 -43.71
N GLN A 519 36.24 -12.03 -43.57
CA GLN A 519 37.06 -13.24 -43.76
C GLN A 519 36.29 -14.29 -44.57
N SER A 520 37.02 -15.13 -45.31
CA SER A 520 36.46 -16.33 -45.94
C SER A 520 36.18 -17.38 -44.87
N LEU A 521 34.91 -17.70 -44.64
CA LEU A 521 34.45 -18.67 -43.64
C LEU A 521 33.73 -19.83 -44.31
N ASP A 522 33.91 -21.04 -43.79
CA ASP A 522 33.15 -22.22 -44.25
C ASP A 522 31.78 -22.25 -43.56
N TYR A 523 30.77 -22.76 -44.25
CA TYR A 523 29.43 -22.94 -43.71
C TYR A 523 28.81 -24.29 -44.06
N SER A 524 27.84 -24.70 -43.26
CA SER A 524 26.98 -25.86 -43.50
C SER A 524 25.56 -25.56 -43.06
N ILE A 525 24.56 -25.93 -43.87
CA ILE A 525 23.13 -25.80 -43.56
C ILE A 525 22.56 -27.19 -43.31
N PHE A 526 21.81 -27.30 -42.23
CA PHE A 526 21.17 -28.52 -41.75
C PHE A 526 19.66 -28.36 -41.74
N GLU A 527 18.96 -29.42 -42.08
CA GLU A 527 17.57 -29.62 -41.66
C GLU A 527 17.50 -29.83 -40.14
N LEU A 528 16.31 -29.66 -39.55
CA LEU A 528 16.08 -29.96 -38.13
C LEU A 528 16.34 -31.43 -37.74
N SER A 529 16.36 -32.33 -38.72
CA SER A 529 16.73 -33.75 -38.57
C SER A 529 18.24 -33.96 -38.36
N GLY A 530 19.07 -32.92 -38.55
CA GLY A 530 20.53 -33.00 -38.50
C GLY A 530 21.18 -33.38 -39.85
N LYS A 531 20.41 -33.52 -40.92
CA LYS A 531 20.93 -33.79 -42.27
C LYS A 531 21.51 -32.53 -42.91
N ILE A 532 22.74 -32.59 -43.42
CA ILE A 532 23.36 -31.52 -44.22
C ILE A 532 22.67 -31.42 -45.57
N VAL A 533 22.23 -30.21 -45.94
CA VAL A 533 21.55 -29.91 -47.21
C VAL A 533 22.30 -28.92 -48.09
N LEU A 534 23.22 -28.14 -47.53
CA LEU A 534 24.08 -27.24 -48.28
C LEU A 534 25.39 -27.03 -47.51
N GLN A 535 26.53 -26.96 -48.20
CA GLN A 535 27.82 -26.62 -47.61
C GLN A 535 28.67 -25.86 -48.62
N GLY A 536 29.56 -24.98 -48.13
CA GLY A 536 30.47 -24.23 -48.98
C GLY A 536 31.27 -23.20 -48.20
N ALA A 537 31.99 -22.35 -48.93
CA ALA A 537 32.68 -21.19 -48.37
C ALA A 537 31.90 -19.91 -48.71
N LEU A 538 31.81 -18.99 -47.74
CA LEU A 538 31.23 -17.66 -47.92
C LEU A 538 32.02 -16.88 -48.98
N LYS A 539 31.31 -16.39 -49.99
CA LYS A 539 31.81 -15.41 -50.96
C LYS A 539 31.00 -14.14 -50.76
N ASN A 540 31.65 -12.97 -50.69
CA ASN A 540 30.98 -11.67 -50.52
C ASN A 540 29.94 -11.61 -49.39
N ASN A 541 30.16 -12.37 -48.31
CA ASN A 541 29.25 -12.46 -47.15
C ASN A 541 27.84 -12.97 -47.46
N GLU A 542 27.65 -13.66 -48.60
CA GLU A 542 26.36 -14.19 -49.03
C GLU A 542 26.35 -15.73 -49.12
N ILE A 543 25.19 -16.30 -48.84
CA ILE A 543 24.88 -17.73 -48.96
C ILE A 543 23.63 -17.86 -49.82
N ASN A 544 23.77 -18.53 -50.97
CA ASN A 544 22.65 -18.79 -51.88
C ASN A 544 21.84 -20.00 -51.38
N ILE A 545 20.58 -19.75 -51.00
CA ILE A 545 19.64 -20.74 -50.49
C ILE A 545 18.45 -20.96 -51.43
N LYS A 546 18.49 -20.45 -52.65
CA LYS A 546 17.37 -20.45 -53.61
C LYS A 546 16.79 -21.86 -53.86
N ASN A 547 17.64 -22.87 -53.84
CA ASN A 547 17.28 -24.27 -54.10
C ASN A 547 16.84 -25.05 -52.84
N LEU A 548 16.86 -24.43 -51.66
CA LEU A 548 16.31 -25.06 -50.45
C LEU A 548 14.78 -25.04 -50.50
N SER A 549 14.17 -26.12 -50.02
CA SER A 549 12.71 -26.19 -49.83
C SER A 549 12.26 -25.23 -48.72
N LYS A 550 10.99 -24.83 -48.73
CA LYS A 550 10.44 -23.98 -47.64
C LYS A 550 10.51 -24.73 -46.32
N GLY A 551 11.01 -24.09 -45.26
CA GLY A 551 11.18 -24.77 -43.98
C GLY A 551 12.13 -24.06 -43.03
N ASN A 552 12.35 -24.70 -41.86
CA ASN A 552 13.26 -24.25 -40.82
C ASN A 552 14.61 -24.95 -40.97
N TYR A 553 15.69 -24.18 -40.90
CA TYR A 553 17.05 -24.68 -41.08
C TYR A 553 17.98 -24.15 -39.99
N ILE A 554 19.06 -24.89 -39.74
CA ILE A 554 20.18 -24.46 -38.92
C ILE A 554 21.36 -24.19 -39.84
N LEU A 555 21.86 -22.95 -39.84
CA LEU A 555 23.11 -22.55 -40.48
C LEU A 555 24.23 -22.62 -39.44
N GLN A 556 25.28 -23.36 -39.74
CA GLN A 556 26.55 -23.36 -39.02
C GLN A 556 27.60 -22.61 -39.84
N VAL A 557 28.29 -21.67 -39.19
CA VAL A 557 29.45 -20.97 -39.75
C VAL A 557 30.66 -21.34 -38.92
N LYS A 558 31.72 -21.82 -39.58
CA LYS A 558 32.98 -22.21 -38.93
C LYS A 558 33.92 -21.01 -38.89
N THR A 559 34.18 -20.51 -37.69
CA THR A 559 35.08 -19.38 -37.42
C THR A 559 36.42 -19.90 -36.89
N LYS A 560 37.38 -19.00 -36.67
CA LYS A 560 38.66 -19.35 -36.02
C LYS A 560 38.48 -19.76 -34.56
N ASP A 561 37.43 -19.25 -33.91
CA ASP A 561 37.15 -19.44 -32.49
C ASP A 561 36.10 -20.54 -32.21
N GLY A 562 35.49 -21.12 -33.24
CA GLY A 562 34.54 -22.22 -33.08
C GLY A 562 33.49 -22.33 -34.19
N ILE A 563 32.32 -22.85 -33.84
CA ILE A 563 31.16 -22.97 -34.73
C ILE A 563 30.05 -22.06 -34.21
N GLU A 564 29.62 -21.11 -35.02
CA GLU A 564 28.45 -20.29 -34.73
C GLU A 564 27.18 -20.86 -35.38
N ASN A 565 26.08 -20.86 -34.62
CA ASN A 565 24.80 -21.43 -35.04
C ASN A 565 23.74 -20.35 -35.20
N PHE A 566 23.07 -20.36 -36.36
CA PHE A 566 21.93 -19.49 -36.68
C PHE A 566 20.73 -20.33 -37.08
N LYS A 567 19.54 -19.96 -36.61
CA LYS A 567 18.28 -20.53 -37.09
C LYS A 567 17.70 -19.59 -38.14
N PHE A 568 17.27 -20.11 -39.28
CA PHE A 568 16.56 -19.30 -40.27
C PHE A 568 15.37 -20.04 -40.90
N ILE A 569 14.45 -19.23 -41.44
CA ILE A 569 13.24 -19.71 -42.12
C ILE A 569 13.40 -19.45 -43.63
N LYS A 570 13.39 -20.50 -44.46
CA LYS A 570 13.27 -20.39 -45.91
C LYS A 570 11.79 -20.20 -46.28
N LYS A 571 11.47 -19.06 -46.89
CA LYS A 571 10.13 -18.74 -47.41
C LYS A 571 9.85 -19.32 -48.79
#